data_AF-A0A1V4JX20-F1
#
_entry.id   AF-A0A1V4JX20-F1
#
_cell.length_a   1.000
_cell.length_b   1.000
_cell.length_c   1.000
_cell.angle_alpha   90.00
_cell.angle_beta   90.00
_cell.angle_gamma   90.00
#
_symmetry.space_group_name_H-M   'P 1'
#
loop_
_entity.id
_entity.type
_entity.pdbx_description
1 polymer ?
#
loop_
_entity_poly.entity_id
_entity_poly.type
_entity_poly.pdbx_seq_one_letter_code
_entity_poly.pdbx_strand_id
1 'polypeptide(L)'
;MRLLSPFPNAEKLTTTSPPGQDVTGSPGQYIQCFTVQPAEDAKGRFKDRSIPEQITNFYKANHIQKFSYSRPFKKGPKDPDNEFANMWIERTTFVTAYPLPGILRWFAVTSTTTH
;
A
#
# COMPACT_ATOMS: atom_id res chain seq x y z
N MET A 1 4.44 4.80 -18.37
CA MET A 1 3.40 4.52 -17.34
C MET A 1 2.06 5.03 -17.87
N ARG A 2 1.11 4.15 -18.25
CA ARG A 2 -0.16 4.55 -18.90
C ARG A 2 -1.01 5.52 -18.05
N LEU A 3 -0.84 5.48 -16.73
CA LEU A 3 -1.58 6.30 -15.77
C LEU A 3 -1.45 7.81 -15.99
N LEU A 4 -0.30 8.31 -16.44
CA LEU A 4 -0.07 9.76 -16.60
C LEU A 4 -0.56 10.30 -17.95
N SER A 5 -0.79 9.43 -18.95
CA SER A 5 -1.23 9.84 -20.28
C SER A 5 -2.53 10.67 -20.30
N PRO A 6 -3.56 10.37 -19.48
CA PRO A 6 -4.76 11.22 -19.41
C PRO A 6 -4.57 12.50 -18.56
N PHE A 7 -3.44 12.70 -17.89
CA PHE A 7 -3.19 13.83 -16.99
C PHE A 7 -1.92 14.61 -17.41
N PRO A 8 -1.98 15.42 -18.48
CA PRO A 8 -0.80 16.08 -19.04
C PRO A 8 -0.13 17.09 -18.10
N ASN A 9 -0.89 17.66 -17.15
CA ASN A 9 -0.40 18.64 -16.19
C ASN A 9 -0.04 18.03 -14.83
N ALA A 10 -0.18 16.70 -14.68
CA ALA A 10 0.08 16.06 -13.41
C ALA A 10 1.57 15.79 -13.19
N GLU A 11 2.08 16.27 -12.07
CA GLU A 11 3.42 15.94 -11.60
C GLU A 11 3.38 14.61 -10.84
N LYS A 12 4.27 13.68 -11.21
CA LYS A 12 4.41 12.43 -10.47
C LYS A 12 5.26 12.67 -9.22
N LEU A 13 4.69 12.44 -8.04
CA LEU A 13 5.43 12.52 -6.79
C LEU A 13 6.51 11.42 -6.73
N THR A 14 7.68 11.79 -6.21
CA THR A 14 8.85 10.92 -6.08
C THR A 14 8.87 10.15 -4.75
N THR A 15 8.18 10.66 -3.74
CA THR A 15 8.05 10.04 -2.42
C THR A 15 6.78 9.20 -2.30
N THR A 16 6.82 8.21 -1.40
CA THR A 16 5.68 7.39 -0.98
C THR A 16 5.16 7.78 0.41
N SER A 17 5.73 8.80 1.03
CA SER A 17 5.19 9.42 2.24
C SER A 17 3.88 10.14 1.95
N PRO A 18 2.96 10.26 2.92
CA PRO A 18 1.79 11.12 2.77
C PRO A 18 2.21 12.53 2.30
N PRO A 19 1.57 13.08 1.26
CA PRO A 19 1.88 14.42 0.77
C PRO A 19 1.58 15.47 1.84
N GLY A 20 2.41 16.50 1.91
CA GLY A 20 2.23 17.63 2.83
C GLY A 20 1.07 18.55 2.42
N GLN A 21 0.83 19.58 3.24
CA GLN A 21 -0.21 20.58 2.97
C GLN A 21 0.13 21.48 1.78
N ASP A 22 1.42 21.67 1.52
CA ASP A 22 1.96 22.34 0.35
C ASP A 22 1.50 21.66 -0.95
N VAL A 23 1.46 20.33 -0.98
CA VAL A 23 0.97 19.57 -2.14
C VAL A 23 -0.55 19.48 -2.13
N THR A 24 -1.15 19.04 -1.02
CA THR A 24 -2.61 18.76 -0.94
C THR A 24 -3.48 20.02 -0.97
N GLY A 25 -2.97 21.17 -0.57
CA GLY A 25 -3.66 22.47 -0.63
C GLY A 25 -3.32 23.31 -1.86
N SER A 26 -2.40 22.86 -2.72
CA SER A 26 -2.02 23.60 -3.92
C SER A 26 -3.06 23.49 -5.04
N PRO A 27 -3.06 24.42 -6.00
CA PRO A 27 -3.87 24.31 -7.22
C PRO A 27 -3.31 23.31 -8.25
N GLY A 28 -2.14 22.71 -8.00
CA GLY A 28 -1.48 21.81 -8.94
C GLY A 28 -2.09 20.41 -8.97
N GLN A 29 -1.73 19.63 -9.99
CA GLN A 29 -2.12 18.23 -10.10
C GLN A 29 -0.93 17.34 -9.74
N TYR A 30 -1.10 16.47 -8.75
CA TYR A 30 -0.05 15.59 -8.27
C TYR A 30 -0.54 14.15 -8.21
N ILE A 31 0.25 13.22 -8.75
CA ILE A 31 -0.05 11.79 -8.74
C ILE A 31 1.03 11.06 -7.95
N GLN A 32 0.62 10.48 -6.81
CA GLN A 32 1.42 9.50 -6.08
C GLN A 32 1.03 8.10 -6.54
N CYS A 33 2.02 7.29 -6.91
CA CYS A 33 1.76 5.91 -7.31
C CYS A 33 2.92 5.00 -6.93
N PHE A 34 2.61 3.95 -6.18
CA PHE A 34 3.52 2.91 -5.73
C PHE A 34 2.78 1.59 -5.59
N THR A 35 3.53 0.49 -5.57
CA THR A 35 2.97 -0.85 -5.44
C THR A 35 2.69 -1.16 -3.97
N VAL A 36 1.49 -1.66 -3.69
CA VAL A 36 1.08 -2.17 -2.37
C VAL A 36 0.97 -3.69 -2.42
N GLN A 37 1.13 -4.34 -1.28
CA GLN A 37 0.95 -5.78 -1.12
C GLN A 37 -0.44 -6.07 -0.56
N PRO A 38 -1.16 -7.09 -1.04
CA PRO A 38 -2.34 -7.61 -0.36
C PRO A 38 -2.05 -7.85 1.12
N ALA A 39 -2.86 -7.29 2.02
CA ALA A 39 -2.78 -7.60 3.44
C ALA A 39 -3.73 -8.77 3.73
N GLU A 40 -3.22 -9.81 4.40
CA GLU A 40 -3.99 -11.02 4.68
C GLU A 40 -5.29 -10.71 5.45
N ASP A 41 -6.43 -11.07 4.86
CA ASP A 41 -7.73 -11.20 5.58
C ASP A 41 -8.23 -12.66 5.60
N ALA A 42 -7.37 -13.62 5.20
CA ALA A 42 -7.76 -15.02 4.99
C ALA A 42 -7.93 -15.82 6.29
N LYS A 43 -7.37 -15.34 7.42
CA LYS A 43 -7.30 -16.11 8.67
C LYS A 43 -8.65 -16.33 9.34
N GLY A 44 -9.69 -15.56 9.00
CA GLY A 44 -11.05 -15.79 9.50
C GLY A 44 -11.76 -16.94 8.80
N ARG A 45 -11.60 -17.07 7.47
CA ARG A 45 -12.46 -17.97 6.65
C ARG A 45 -12.04 -19.44 6.73
N PHE A 46 -10.75 -19.71 6.93
CA PHE A 46 -10.17 -21.06 6.96
C PHE A 46 -9.60 -21.42 8.33
N LYS A 47 -9.94 -20.65 9.37
CA LYS A 47 -9.53 -20.97 10.73
C LYS A 47 -10.01 -22.39 11.07
N ASP A 48 -9.11 -23.18 11.64
CA ASP A 48 -9.37 -24.54 12.11
C ASP A 48 -9.68 -25.59 11.01
N ARG A 49 -9.32 -25.31 9.74
CA ARG A 49 -9.46 -26.28 8.62
C ARG A 49 -8.11 -26.56 7.96
N SER A 50 -7.82 -27.83 7.67
CA SER A 50 -6.68 -28.21 6.82
C SER A 50 -7.06 -27.98 5.36
N ILE A 51 -6.62 -26.86 4.78
CA ILE A 51 -6.93 -26.47 3.40
C ILE A 51 -5.64 -26.55 2.56
N PRO A 52 -5.67 -27.20 1.38
CA PRO A 52 -4.54 -27.23 0.46
C PRO A 52 -3.99 -25.84 0.14
N GLU A 53 -2.67 -25.73 0.04
CA GLU A 53 -1.97 -24.45 -0.17
C GLU A 53 -2.43 -23.71 -1.44
N GLN A 54 -2.76 -24.46 -2.50
CA GLN A 54 -3.24 -23.89 -3.76
C GLN A 54 -4.52 -23.06 -3.59
N ILE A 55 -5.44 -23.51 -2.74
CA ILE A 55 -6.69 -22.78 -2.45
C ILE A 55 -6.38 -21.54 -1.60
N THR A 56 -5.53 -21.70 -0.59
CA THR A 56 -5.09 -20.58 0.26
C THR A 56 -4.39 -19.49 -0.56
N ASN A 57 -3.52 -19.87 -1.50
CA ASN A 57 -2.79 -18.97 -2.37
C ASN A 57 -3.72 -18.22 -3.34
N PHE A 58 -4.80 -18.83 -3.81
CA PHE A 58 -5.82 -18.13 -4.60
C PHE A 58 -6.45 -16.97 -3.81
N TYR A 59 -6.87 -17.21 -2.57
CA TYR A 59 -7.50 -16.18 -1.72
C TYR A 59 -6.52 -15.16 -1.13
N LYS A 60 -5.20 -15.43 -1.14
CA LYS A 60 -4.18 -14.40 -0.87
C LYS A 60 -4.18 -13.29 -1.93
N ALA A 61 -4.62 -13.60 -3.15
CA ALA A 61 -4.59 -12.72 -4.32
C ALA A 61 -6.00 -12.32 -4.82
N ASN A 62 -7.07 -12.89 -4.26
CA ASN A 62 -8.44 -12.70 -4.71
C ASN A 62 -9.40 -12.45 -3.54
N HIS A 63 -10.35 -11.55 -3.73
CA HIS A 63 -11.26 -11.05 -2.70
C HIS A 63 -10.54 -10.29 -1.57
N ILE A 64 -9.61 -9.43 -1.95
CA ILE A 64 -8.79 -8.64 -1.03
C ILE A 64 -9.37 -7.24 -0.92
N GLN A 65 -9.57 -6.78 0.31
CA GLN A 65 -9.98 -5.39 0.58
C GLN A 65 -8.88 -4.57 1.24
N LYS A 66 -7.96 -5.22 1.95
CA LYS A 66 -6.88 -4.61 2.72
C LYS A 66 -5.56 -4.73 1.97
N PHE A 67 -4.79 -3.66 1.95
CA PHE A 67 -3.49 -3.59 1.30
C PHE A 67 -2.49 -2.98 2.28
N SER A 68 -1.22 -3.33 2.16
CA SER A 68 -0.14 -2.81 3.01
C SER A 68 1.03 -2.32 2.19
N TYR A 69 1.69 -1.29 2.70
CA TYR A 69 2.91 -0.72 2.16
C TYR A 69 3.91 -0.54 3.28
N SER A 70 5.11 -1.07 3.11
CA SER A 70 6.20 -1.00 4.09
C SER A 70 7.29 -0.10 3.53
N ARG A 71 7.59 1.02 4.22
CA ARG A 71 8.67 1.94 3.87
C ARG A 71 9.78 1.87 4.92
N PRO A 72 11.03 1.50 4.55
CA PRO A 72 12.15 1.60 5.48
C PRO A 72 12.51 3.08 5.69
N PHE A 73 12.89 3.43 6.91
CA PHE A 73 13.40 4.75 7.27
C PHE A 73 14.44 4.62 8.39
N LYS A 74 15.33 5.61 8.52
CA LYS A 74 16.38 5.57 9.53
C LYS A 74 16.01 6.44 10.73
N LYS A 75 16.14 5.90 11.95
CA LYS A 75 16.04 6.66 13.22
C LYS A 75 17.35 6.51 13.96
N GLY A 76 18.01 7.63 14.25
CA GLY A 76 19.27 7.64 15.01
C GLY A 76 20.53 7.77 14.15
N PRO A 77 21.71 7.82 14.81
CA PRO A 77 23.01 7.98 14.15
C PRO A 77 23.36 6.73 13.33
N LYS A 78 23.94 6.92 12.13
CA LYS A 78 24.32 5.81 11.25
C LYS A 78 25.49 5.02 11.84
N ASP A 79 25.27 3.73 12.07
CA ASP A 79 26.34 2.77 12.35
C ASP A 79 26.94 2.29 11.01
N PRO A 80 28.25 2.50 10.77
CA PRO A 80 28.93 2.02 9.55
C PRO A 80 28.99 0.49 9.42
N ASP A 81 29.01 -0.23 10.55
CA ASP A 81 29.18 -1.69 10.60
C ASP A 81 27.83 -2.43 10.65
N ASN A 82 26.74 -1.72 10.98
CA ASN A 82 25.40 -2.30 11.04
C ASN A 82 24.34 -1.38 10.42
N GLU A 83 24.08 -1.60 9.12
CA GLU A 83 23.07 -0.84 8.37
C GLU A 83 21.61 -1.07 8.85
N PHE A 84 21.38 -2.17 9.58
CA PHE A 84 20.06 -2.54 10.11
C PHE A 84 19.81 -1.99 11.51
N ALA A 85 20.85 -1.64 12.29
CA ALA A 85 20.73 -1.18 13.68
C ALA A 85 19.78 0.01 13.86
N ASN A 86 19.74 0.89 12.87
CA ASN A 86 18.93 2.10 12.89
C ASN A 86 17.82 2.09 11.84
N MET A 87 17.57 0.95 11.19
CA MET A 87 16.56 0.80 10.16
C MET A 87 15.22 0.40 10.79
N TRP A 88 14.22 1.26 10.60
CA TRP A 88 12.86 1.05 11.02
C TRP A 88 11.96 0.89 9.80
N ILE A 89 10.84 0.20 9.96
CA ILE A 89 9.84 0.04 8.91
C ILE A 89 8.57 0.73 9.37
N GLU A 90 8.13 1.73 8.61
CA GLU A 90 6.79 2.31 8.72
C GLU A 90 5.87 1.46 7.85
N ARG A 91 4.78 0.93 8.43
CA ARG A 91 3.82 0.14 7.66
C ARG A 91 2.47 0.83 7.63
N THR A 92 2.04 1.21 6.43
CA THR A 92 0.71 1.77 6.19
C THR A 92 -0.21 0.70 5.63
N THR A 93 -1.40 0.57 6.20
CA THR A 93 -2.49 -0.30 5.75
C THR A 93 -3.60 0.55 5.15
N PHE A 94 -4.09 0.15 3.99
CA PHE A 94 -5.17 0.79 3.25
C PHE A 94 -6.35 -0.17 3.14
N VAL A 95 -7.56 0.31 3.38
CA VAL A 95 -8.80 -0.44 3.17
C VAL A 95 -9.58 0.20 2.04
N THR A 96 -9.90 -0.59 1.03
CA THR A 96 -10.70 -0.15 -0.11
C THR A 96 -12.20 -0.24 0.18
N ALA A 97 -13.01 0.56 -0.51
CA ALA A 97 -14.47 0.55 -0.35
C ALA A 97 -15.10 -0.83 -0.63
N TYR A 98 -14.54 -1.57 -1.58
CA TYR A 98 -14.99 -2.92 -1.97
C TYR A 98 -13.80 -3.84 -2.26
N PRO A 99 -13.93 -5.17 -2.08
CA PRO A 99 -12.86 -6.12 -2.40
C PRO A 99 -12.51 -6.15 -3.89
N LEU A 100 -11.25 -6.45 -4.18
CA LEU A 100 -10.75 -6.73 -5.53
C LEU A 100 -10.52 -8.24 -5.72
N PRO A 101 -10.80 -8.79 -6.92
CA PRO A 101 -11.44 -8.13 -8.06
C PRO A 101 -12.92 -7.83 -7.79
N GLY A 102 -13.44 -6.77 -8.41
CA GLY A 102 -14.85 -6.38 -8.38
C GLY A 102 -15.33 -5.90 -9.75
N ILE A 103 -16.46 -5.18 -9.80
CA ILE A 103 -17.01 -4.61 -11.05
C ILE A 103 -15.99 -3.67 -11.71
N LEU A 104 -15.24 -2.92 -10.90
CA LEU A 104 -14.16 -2.03 -11.33
C LEU A 104 -12.80 -2.64 -11.01
N ARG A 105 -11.78 -2.16 -11.72
CA ARG A 105 -10.36 -2.50 -11.48
C ARG A 105 -9.72 -1.65 -10.37
N TRP A 106 -10.47 -0.75 -9.77
CA TRP A 106 -10.02 0.15 -8.70
C TRP A 106 -11.19 0.54 -7.82
N PHE A 107 -10.91 0.81 -6.55
CA PHE A 107 -11.87 1.34 -5.59
C PHE A 107 -11.18 2.38 -4.71
N ALA A 108 -11.95 3.37 -4.25
CA ALA A 108 -11.43 4.39 -3.33
C ALA A 108 -11.00 3.76 -1.99
N VAL A 109 -9.95 4.32 -1.39
CA VAL A 109 -9.54 3.97 -0.02
C VAL A 109 -10.46 4.69 0.97
N THR A 110 -11.02 3.95 1.93
CA THR A 110 -11.94 4.46 2.96
C THR A 110 -11.30 4.53 4.33
N SER A 111 -10.23 3.79 4.57
CA SER A 111 -9.49 3.80 5.83
C SER A 111 -8.00 3.61 5.58
N THR A 112 -7.19 4.37 6.33
CA THR A 112 -5.73 4.33 6.29
C THR A 112 -5.21 4.26 7.73
N THR A 113 -4.30 3.35 8.03
CA THR A 113 -3.68 3.20 9.35
C THR A 113 -2.18 2.99 9.21
N THR A 114 -1.38 3.78 9.94
CA THR A 114 0.09 3.71 9.91
C THR A 114 0.62 3.23 11.25
N HIS A 115 1.59 2.31 11.22
CA HIS A 115 2.29 1.73 12.36
C HIS A 115 3.79 1.94 12.26
#